data_AF-A0A925JZT0-F1
#
_entry.id   AF-A0A925JZT0-F1
#
_cell.length_a   1.000
_cell.length_b   1.000
_cell.length_c   1.000
_cell.angle_alpha   90.00
_cell.angle_beta   90.00
_cell.angle_gamma   90.00
#
_symmetry.space_group_name_H-M   'P 1'
#
loop_
_entity.id
_entity.type
_entity.pdbx_description
1 polymer ?
#
loop_
_entity_poly.entity_id
_entity_poly.type
_entity_poly.pdbx_seq_one_letter_code
_entity_poly.pdbx_strand_id
1 'polypeptide(L)'
;MTKVRLMRGAACVCLALVASVMIAGRATPMTTATSQSPPQGDKPVEQTRKNIQVLKGLPESQLFSVMNFVSVSLGVSCNFCHVKQGKDPKTGFDNWIWESDEKQEKKTARDMMRMVLAINKDAGAYSIARGQVTCYTCHRGQEHPASLPSLPLAKSGHEPAETDATPTPSPRPTPPPTPTVQQVFDKYVAAVGGSDAIARFQTTVVKGTRDASQGRSFPFEATSKGADKFLIVVQVPEAGTFTQGLNGASGWVKNPRTQRALNPAELMDLRRTAELLDVIKFKPTATMRVAGQRRMGEREVLVVVDRPKEGVTQRFFFDSQTGLLLRITTVTDTVLNPIPEQLDFEDYRDVEGVKLPFVIRLSNIDTYYSVTRNIREVRHNVPVEDKQFDMPPAPPATLPKP
;
A
#
# COMPACT_ATOMS: atom_id res chain seq x y z
N MET A 1 29.85 -7.63 61.90
CA MET A 1 30.36 -8.14 63.19
C MET A 1 29.22 -8.81 63.94
N THR A 2 29.47 -10.00 64.49
CA THR A 2 28.71 -10.72 65.56
C THR A 2 27.24 -11.09 65.25
N LYS A 3 26.80 -12.34 65.00
CA LYS A 3 26.91 -13.67 65.68
C LYS A 3 25.54 -14.10 66.24
N VAL A 4 25.18 -15.36 65.97
CA VAL A 4 24.45 -16.31 66.87
C VAL A 4 22.91 -16.23 66.78
N ARG A 5 22.13 -17.31 66.55
CA ARG A 5 22.06 -18.64 67.21
C ARG A 5 21.30 -19.62 66.26
N LEU A 6 21.84 -20.81 65.96
CA LEU A 6 21.44 -22.17 66.47
C LEU A 6 20.10 -22.68 65.93
N MET A 7 19.84 -23.97 65.67
CA MET A 7 20.57 -25.25 65.59
C MET A 7 19.52 -26.26 65.06
N ARG A 8 19.80 -27.01 63.98
CA ARG A 8 20.13 -28.46 63.94
C ARG A 8 19.00 -29.49 64.17
N GLY A 9 18.98 -30.45 63.24
CA GLY A 9 18.60 -31.87 63.42
C GLY A 9 17.48 -32.28 62.47
N ALA A 10 17.47 -33.42 61.77
CA ALA A 10 18.38 -34.54 61.51
C ALA A 10 17.69 -35.33 60.35
N ALA A 11 18.37 -35.64 59.24
CA ALA A 11 19.00 -36.93 58.91
C ALA A 11 18.12 -37.95 58.14
N CYS A 12 18.78 -38.64 57.18
CA CYS A 12 18.44 -39.87 56.43
C CYS A 12 17.38 -39.76 55.31
N VAL A 13 17.75 -39.71 54.02
CA VAL A 13 18.31 -40.76 53.12
C VAL A 13 17.35 -41.93 52.89
N CYS A 14 16.79 -41.99 51.67
CA CYS A 14 16.53 -43.26 50.95
C CYS A 14 16.40 -43.00 49.45
N LEU A 15 17.29 -43.65 48.69
CA LEU A 15 17.25 -43.82 47.23
C LEU A 15 16.08 -44.75 46.85
N ALA A 16 15.37 -44.44 45.76
CA ALA A 16 14.71 -45.44 44.93
C ALA A 16 14.62 -44.94 43.47
N LEU A 17 15.34 -45.63 42.57
CA LEU A 17 15.05 -45.65 41.14
C LEU A 17 13.72 -46.39 40.90
N VAL A 18 12.92 -45.97 39.91
CA VAL A 18 12.66 -46.71 38.65
C VAL A 18 11.74 -45.87 37.73
N ALA A 19 12.10 -45.94 36.45
CA ALA A 19 11.52 -45.42 35.22
C ALA A 19 9.99 -45.16 35.16
N SER A 20 9.64 -44.05 34.48
CA SER A 20 8.55 -44.04 33.51
C SER A 20 8.80 -42.95 32.46
N VAL A 21 8.95 -43.40 31.21
CA VAL A 21 8.92 -42.60 30.00
C VAL A 21 7.53 -41.98 29.87
N MET A 22 7.45 -40.66 29.87
CA MET A 22 6.34 -39.92 29.28
C MET A 22 6.92 -38.77 28.46
N ILE A 23 6.76 -38.90 27.16
CA ILE A 23 7.02 -37.88 26.15
C ILE A 23 6.06 -36.74 26.43
N ALA A 24 6.57 -35.66 27.03
CA ALA A 24 5.92 -34.36 27.02
C ALA A 24 6.82 -33.43 26.22
N GLY A 25 6.49 -33.26 24.94
CA GLY A 25 7.03 -32.19 24.12
C GLY A 25 6.85 -30.88 24.89
N ARG A 26 7.96 -30.23 25.23
CA ARG A 26 7.96 -28.86 25.73
C ARG A 26 7.39 -27.98 24.62
N ALA A 27 6.08 -27.77 24.65
CA ALA A 27 5.46 -26.61 24.05
C ALA A 27 6.11 -25.40 24.68
N THR A 28 7.00 -24.75 23.93
CA THR A 28 7.41 -23.38 24.22
C THR A 28 6.14 -22.54 24.29
N PRO A 29 5.88 -21.81 25.39
CA PRO A 29 4.73 -20.94 25.44
C PRO A 29 4.89 -19.92 24.31
N MET A 30 3.96 -19.95 23.36
CA MET A 30 3.78 -18.90 22.38
C MET A 30 3.68 -17.59 23.15
N THR A 31 4.72 -16.76 23.01
CA THR A 31 4.72 -15.39 23.48
C THR A 31 3.46 -14.74 22.93
N THR A 32 2.54 -14.42 23.84
CA THR A 32 1.32 -13.68 23.58
C THR A 32 1.65 -12.49 22.70
N ALA A 33 0.91 -12.38 21.60
CA ALA A 33 0.88 -11.21 20.74
C ALA A 33 0.85 -9.96 21.62
N THR A 34 1.93 -9.19 21.62
CA THR A 34 1.92 -7.85 22.17
C THR A 34 0.90 -7.08 21.36
N SER A 35 -0.21 -6.75 22.03
CA SER A 35 -1.15 -5.72 21.62
C SER A 35 -0.37 -4.44 21.34
N GLN A 36 -0.03 -4.24 20.07
CA GLN A 36 0.63 -3.04 19.58
C GLN A 36 -0.36 -1.89 19.67
N SER A 37 0.00 -0.86 20.44
CA SER A 37 -0.62 0.45 20.31
C SER A 37 -0.40 0.97 18.88
N PRO A 38 -1.32 1.77 18.31
CA PRO A 38 -1.16 2.29 16.95
C PRO A 38 0.18 3.03 16.81
N PRO A 39 0.83 3.00 15.63
CA PRO A 39 2.03 3.80 15.38
C PRO A 39 1.71 5.24 15.78
N GLN A 40 2.63 5.89 16.51
CA GLN A 40 2.47 7.24 17.03
C GLN A 40 1.81 8.13 15.97
N GLY A 41 0.55 8.46 16.25
CA GLY A 41 -0.41 8.88 15.24
C GLY A 41 0.07 10.12 14.52
N ASP A 42 -0.01 10.05 13.20
CA ASP A 42 0.19 11.18 12.31
C ASP A 42 -0.60 12.41 12.79
N LYS A 43 0.07 13.56 12.88
CA LYS A 43 -0.53 14.75 13.48
C LYS A 43 -1.69 15.24 12.61
N PRO A 44 -2.78 15.74 13.21
CA PRO A 44 -3.85 16.39 12.45
C PRO A 44 -3.31 17.60 11.68
N VAL A 45 -3.81 17.80 10.45
CA VAL A 45 -3.38 18.85 9.52
C VAL A 45 -3.48 20.27 10.12
N GLU A 46 -4.43 20.53 11.03
CA GLU A 46 -4.56 21.82 11.69
C GLU A 46 -3.42 22.14 12.67
N GLN A 47 -2.64 21.14 13.06
CA GLN A 47 -1.47 21.32 13.93
C GLN A 47 -0.17 21.50 13.14
N THR A 48 -0.16 21.10 11.87
CA THR A 48 1.02 21.06 10.99
C THR A 48 0.95 22.07 9.85
N ARG A 49 -0.26 22.51 9.48
CA ARG A 49 -0.52 23.43 8.37
C ARG A 49 -1.31 24.65 8.83
N LYS A 50 -1.07 25.77 8.15
CA LYS A 50 -1.78 27.03 8.39
C LYS A 50 -3.11 27.08 7.64
N ASN A 51 -4.08 27.79 8.23
CA ASN A 51 -5.39 28.08 7.63
C ASN A 51 -6.21 26.84 7.18
N ILE A 52 -6.18 25.77 7.99
CA ILE A 52 -7.10 24.64 7.83
C ILE A 52 -8.46 24.99 8.43
N GLN A 53 -9.49 25.06 7.57
CA GLN A 53 -10.84 25.46 7.99
C GLN A 53 -11.84 24.30 8.02
N VAL A 54 -11.83 23.42 7.01
CA VAL A 54 -12.84 22.35 6.85
C VAL A 54 -12.30 20.97 7.20
N LEU A 55 -11.07 20.64 6.80
CA LEU A 55 -10.48 19.30 6.94
C LEU A 55 -9.80 19.04 8.29
N LYS A 56 -10.34 19.58 9.38
CA LYS A 56 -9.77 19.38 10.71
C LYS A 56 -9.82 17.91 11.11
N GLY A 57 -8.81 17.42 11.82
CA GLY A 57 -8.67 16.03 12.22
C GLY A 57 -8.15 15.08 11.13
N LEU A 58 -7.99 15.56 9.88
CA LEU A 58 -7.37 14.75 8.83
C LEU A 58 -5.88 14.52 9.18
N PRO A 59 -5.36 13.28 9.09
CA PRO A 59 -3.93 13.04 9.26
C PRO A 59 -3.10 13.76 8.19
N GLU A 60 -1.97 14.36 8.56
CA GLU A 60 -1.08 15.11 7.66
C GLU A 60 -0.70 14.33 6.39
N SER A 61 -0.40 13.04 6.53
CA SER A 61 -0.07 12.12 5.42
C SER A 61 -1.19 11.96 4.39
N GLN A 62 -2.46 12.22 4.76
CA GLN A 62 -3.61 12.07 3.86
C GLN A 62 -3.99 13.36 3.13
N LEU A 63 -3.47 14.52 3.55
CA LEU A 63 -3.88 15.82 3.05
C LEU A 63 -3.77 15.93 1.53
N PHE A 64 -2.60 15.63 0.98
CA PHE A 64 -2.35 15.75 -0.46
C PHE A 64 -3.17 14.75 -1.27
N SER A 65 -3.37 13.53 -0.78
CA SER A 65 -4.23 12.55 -1.44
C SER A 65 -5.69 13.01 -1.52
N VAL A 66 -6.22 13.60 -0.44
CA VAL A 66 -7.57 14.17 -0.44
C VAL A 66 -7.66 15.38 -1.39
N MET A 67 -6.64 16.25 -1.43
CA MET A 67 -6.61 17.38 -2.37
C MET A 67 -6.50 16.94 -3.83
N ASN A 68 -5.70 15.92 -4.12
CA ASN A 68 -5.62 15.32 -5.45
C ASN A 68 -6.95 14.69 -5.86
N PHE A 69 -7.66 14.03 -4.93
CA PHE A 69 -9.02 13.54 -5.19
C PHE A 69 -9.97 14.67 -5.59
N VAL A 70 -9.93 15.80 -4.89
CA VAL A 70 -10.74 16.99 -5.24
C VAL A 70 -10.35 17.51 -6.63
N SER A 71 -9.06 17.64 -6.91
CA SER A 71 -8.54 18.10 -8.20
C SER A 71 -9.05 17.24 -9.36
N VAL A 72 -8.91 15.92 -9.24
CA VAL A 72 -9.39 14.94 -10.24
C VAL A 72 -10.91 14.97 -10.36
N SER A 73 -11.62 15.16 -9.25
CA SER A 73 -13.08 15.25 -9.26
C SER A 73 -13.58 16.42 -10.09
N LEU A 74 -12.90 17.56 -10.03
CA LEU A 74 -13.26 18.78 -10.74
C LEU A 74 -12.58 18.88 -12.14
N GLY A 75 -11.65 17.98 -12.47
CA GLY A 75 -10.89 18.08 -13.73
C GLY A 75 -9.91 19.26 -13.79
N VAL A 76 -9.52 19.80 -12.64
CA VAL A 76 -8.64 20.98 -12.53
C VAL A 76 -7.26 20.60 -11.97
N SER A 77 -6.33 21.57 -11.90
CA SER A 77 -5.01 21.42 -11.27
C SER A 77 -4.92 22.21 -9.95
N CYS A 78 -3.89 21.97 -9.14
CA CYS A 78 -3.71 22.64 -7.84
C CYS A 78 -3.74 24.17 -7.93
N ASN A 79 -3.25 24.77 -9.03
CA ASN A 79 -3.25 26.23 -9.23
C ASN A 79 -4.64 26.79 -9.54
N PHE A 80 -5.67 25.96 -9.72
CA PHE A 80 -7.04 26.46 -9.80
C PHE A 80 -7.47 27.07 -8.46
N CYS A 81 -7.24 26.37 -7.35
CA CYS A 81 -7.61 26.84 -6.01
C CYS A 81 -6.44 27.49 -5.25
N HIS A 82 -5.21 26.99 -5.40
CA HIS A 82 -4.08 27.44 -4.61
C HIS A 82 -3.24 28.50 -5.33
N VAL A 83 -2.58 29.35 -4.55
CA VAL A 83 -1.70 30.40 -5.04
C VAL A 83 -0.27 29.87 -5.11
N LYS A 84 0.41 30.13 -6.22
CA LYS A 84 1.85 29.91 -6.38
C LYS A 84 2.58 31.24 -6.49
N GLN A 85 3.76 31.32 -5.88
CA GLN A 85 4.64 32.48 -5.88
C GLN A 85 5.95 32.13 -6.59
N GLY A 86 5.84 31.94 -7.92
CA GLY A 86 6.97 31.57 -8.75
C GLY A 86 7.51 30.16 -8.46
N LYS A 87 8.76 29.94 -8.86
CA LYS A 87 9.50 28.70 -8.62
C LYS A 87 10.63 28.96 -7.64
N ASP A 88 10.91 27.99 -6.78
CA ASP A 88 12.08 27.99 -5.93
C ASP A 88 13.34 27.98 -6.82
N PRO A 89 14.22 29.00 -6.75
CA PRO A 89 15.41 29.08 -7.58
C PRO A 89 16.44 27.97 -7.30
N LYS A 90 16.35 27.28 -6.15
CA LYS A 90 17.25 26.18 -5.78
C LYS A 90 16.76 24.82 -6.27
N THR A 91 15.44 24.61 -6.31
CA THR A 91 14.85 23.30 -6.59
C THR A 91 14.06 23.25 -7.90
N GLY A 92 13.70 24.40 -8.46
CA GLY A 92 12.89 24.50 -9.67
C GLY A 92 11.41 24.14 -9.46
N PHE A 93 11.00 23.74 -8.26
CA PHE A 93 9.62 23.42 -7.92
C PHE A 93 8.79 24.69 -7.68
N ASP A 94 7.49 24.61 -7.93
CA ASP A 94 6.57 25.71 -7.63
C ASP A 94 6.58 26.02 -6.13
N ASN A 95 6.72 27.30 -5.79
CA ASN A 95 6.60 27.78 -4.41
C ASN A 95 5.13 28.07 -4.11
N TRP A 96 4.52 27.30 -3.23
CA TRP A 96 3.08 27.38 -2.96
C TRP A 96 2.78 28.12 -1.67
N ILE A 97 1.82 29.05 -1.73
CA ILE A 97 1.24 29.72 -0.56
C ILE A 97 -0.10 29.03 -0.24
N TRP A 98 -0.01 27.81 0.29
CA TRP A 98 -1.15 26.93 0.52
C TRP A 98 -2.24 27.55 1.39
N GLU A 99 -1.85 28.40 2.35
CA GLU A 99 -2.74 29.08 3.28
C GLU A 99 -3.49 30.26 2.65
N SER A 100 -3.06 30.80 1.50
CA SER A 100 -3.68 31.99 0.90
C SER A 100 -5.12 31.72 0.45
N ASP A 101 -6.02 32.66 0.77
CA ASP A 101 -7.43 32.67 0.36
C ASP A 101 -7.70 33.77 -0.68
N GLU A 102 -6.67 34.20 -1.41
CA GLU A 102 -6.78 35.19 -2.47
C GLU A 102 -7.76 34.74 -3.58
N LYS A 103 -7.72 33.45 -3.92
CA LYS A 103 -8.58 32.85 -4.95
C LYS A 103 -9.95 32.50 -4.40
N GLN A 104 -11.00 32.98 -5.07
CA GLN A 104 -12.38 32.72 -4.67
C GLN A 104 -12.73 31.23 -4.79
N GLU A 105 -12.13 30.53 -5.74
CA GLU A 105 -12.26 29.10 -6.00
C GLU A 105 -11.97 28.28 -4.75
N LYS A 106 -10.95 28.66 -3.96
CA LYS A 106 -10.64 27.98 -2.69
C LYS A 106 -11.73 28.18 -1.63
N LYS A 107 -12.32 29.37 -1.57
CA LYS A 107 -13.43 29.66 -0.64
C LYS A 107 -14.67 28.86 -1.04
N THR A 108 -15.03 28.90 -2.32
CA THR A 108 -16.13 28.09 -2.88
C THR A 108 -15.90 26.60 -2.65
N ALA A 109 -14.68 26.10 -2.86
CA ALA A 109 -14.34 24.70 -2.61
C ALA A 109 -14.58 24.30 -1.15
N ARG A 110 -14.31 25.18 -0.17
CA ARG A 110 -14.63 24.91 1.24
C ARG A 110 -16.13 24.79 1.48
N ASP A 111 -16.95 25.61 0.84
CA ASP A 111 -18.40 25.51 0.95
C ASP A 111 -18.90 24.20 0.35
N MET A 112 -18.36 23.80 -0.80
CA MET A 112 -18.67 22.50 -1.41
C MET A 112 -18.21 21.33 -0.52
N MET A 113 -17.04 21.42 0.11
CA MET A 113 -16.60 20.40 1.08
C MET A 113 -17.56 20.30 2.27
N ARG A 114 -18.02 21.43 2.82
CA ARG A 114 -19.02 21.43 3.90
C ARG A 114 -20.33 20.76 3.47
N MET A 115 -20.78 21.01 2.24
CA MET A 115 -21.97 20.37 1.68
C MET A 115 -21.81 18.84 1.59
N VAL A 116 -20.68 18.36 1.04
CA VAL A 116 -20.38 16.92 0.95
C VAL A 116 -20.33 16.27 2.34
N LEU A 117 -19.70 16.94 3.31
CA LEU A 117 -19.63 16.45 4.69
C LEU A 117 -21.02 16.39 5.33
N ALA A 118 -21.87 17.41 5.10
CA ALA A 118 -23.24 17.44 5.62
C ALA A 118 -24.09 16.29 5.05
N ILE A 119 -24.06 16.08 3.72
CA ILE A 119 -24.79 14.99 3.07
C ILE A 119 -24.35 13.63 3.62
N ASN A 120 -23.03 13.40 3.74
CA ASN A 120 -22.52 12.13 4.23
C ASN A 120 -22.75 11.90 5.72
N LYS A 121 -22.87 12.96 6.52
CA LYS A 121 -23.26 12.86 7.93
C LYS A 121 -24.67 12.27 8.06
N ASP A 122 -25.57 12.67 7.17
CA ASP A 122 -26.97 12.25 7.17
C ASP A 122 -27.25 11.09 6.20
N ALA A 123 -26.22 10.44 5.64
CA ALA A 123 -26.35 9.44 4.57
C ALA A 123 -27.34 8.30 4.89
N GLY A 124 -27.39 7.87 6.17
CA GLY A 124 -28.32 6.84 6.63
C GLY A 124 -29.79 7.22 6.46
N ALA A 125 -30.13 8.50 6.54
CA ALA A 125 -31.49 9.00 6.30
C ALA A 125 -31.91 8.86 4.81
N TYR A 126 -30.94 8.75 3.91
CA TYR A 126 -31.15 8.69 2.46
C TYR A 126 -30.91 7.30 1.87
N SER A 127 -30.72 6.27 2.70
CA SER A 127 -30.32 4.92 2.25
C SER A 127 -29.01 4.90 1.44
N ILE A 128 -28.14 5.88 1.70
CA ILE A 128 -26.82 6.01 1.08
C ILE A 128 -25.78 5.51 2.09
N ALA A 129 -24.75 4.80 1.63
CA ALA A 129 -23.64 4.44 2.49
C ALA A 129 -22.82 5.69 2.85
N ARG A 130 -22.37 5.81 4.11
CA ARG A 130 -21.49 6.91 4.52
C ARG A 130 -20.24 6.95 3.62
N GLY A 131 -19.90 8.12 3.09
CA GLY A 131 -18.75 8.32 2.20
C GLY A 131 -19.03 8.01 0.72
N GLN A 132 -20.28 7.66 0.35
CA GLN A 132 -20.65 7.37 -1.03
C GLN A 132 -20.86 8.63 -1.87
N VAL A 133 -21.28 9.75 -1.26
CA VAL A 133 -21.36 11.05 -1.95
C VAL A 133 -19.98 11.70 -1.90
N THR A 134 -19.42 12.05 -3.05
CA THR A 134 -18.07 12.62 -3.15
C THR A 134 -18.05 13.81 -4.09
N CYS A 135 -16.94 14.53 -4.18
CA CYS A 135 -16.79 15.56 -5.22
C CYS A 135 -17.04 14.94 -6.63
N TYR A 136 -16.57 13.71 -6.86
CA TYR A 136 -16.70 13.02 -8.15
C TYR A 136 -18.15 12.63 -8.48
N THR A 137 -19.01 12.37 -7.48
CA THR A 137 -20.43 12.03 -7.76
C THR A 137 -21.16 13.16 -8.46
N CYS A 138 -20.81 14.42 -8.17
CA CYS A 138 -21.42 15.59 -8.79
C CYS A 138 -20.62 16.09 -10.00
N HIS A 139 -19.30 16.26 -9.85
CA HIS A 139 -18.48 16.90 -10.87
C HIS A 139 -18.07 15.98 -12.02
N ARG A 140 -17.82 14.69 -11.76
CA ARG A 140 -17.45 13.69 -12.78
C ARG A 140 -16.29 14.13 -13.70
N GLY A 141 -15.32 14.86 -13.15
CA GLY A 141 -14.18 15.39 -13.89
C GLY A 141 -14.44 16.72 -14.61
N GLN A 142 -15.55 17.39 -14.33
CA GLN A 142 -15.90 18.71 -14.85
C GLN A 142 -15.88 19.77 -13.75
N GLU A 143 -15.38 20.96 -14.06
CA GLU A 143 -15.29 22.06 -13.10
C GLU A 143 -16.68 22.40 -12.53
N HIS A 144 -17.71 22.33 -13.38
CA HIS A 144 -19.10 22.57 -13.02
C HIS A 144 -19.93 21.30 -13.26
N PRO A 145 -20.71 20.83 -12.27
CA PRO A 145 -21.63 19.71 -12.45
C PRO A 145 -22.65 20.00 -13.55
N ALA A 146 -22.91 19.01 -14.41
CA ALA A 146 -24.02 19.08 -15.35
C ALA A 146 -25.35 19.00 -14.59
N SER A 147 -26.17 20.04 -14.70
CA SER A 147 -27.51 20.09 -14.09
C SER A 147 -28.59 19.43 -14.96
N LEU A 148 -28.29 19.20 -16.24
CA LEU A 148 -29.18 18.56 -17.19
C LEU A 148 -28.61 17.21 -17.63
N PRO A 149 -29.45 16.17 -17.77
CA PRO A 149 -29.02 14.92 -18.39
C PRO A 149 -28.67 15.16 -19.86
N SER A 150 -27.78 14.34 -20.42
CA SER A 150 -27.61 14.25 -21.86
C SER A 150 -28.94 13.85 -22.50
N LEU A 151 -29.44 14.63 -23.45
CA LEU A 151 -30.67 14.29 -24.17
C LEU A 151 -30.42 13.04 -25.05
N PRO A 152 -31.33 12.06 -25.08
CA PRO A 152 -31.10 10.76 -25.70
C PRO A 152 -31.19 10.75 -27.25
N LEU A 153 -31.09 11.90 -27.92
CA LEU A 153 -31.18 11.96 -29.38
C LEU A 153 -29.82 11.80 -30.06
N ALA A 154 -29.80 10.90 -31.03
CA ALA A 154 -28.64 10.41 -31.74
C ALA A 154 -27.74 11.52 -32.30
N LYS A 155 -26.43 11.30 -32.13
CA LYS A 155 -25.31 11.92 -32.82
C LYS A 155 -25.75 12.56 -34.15
N SER A 156 -25.62 13.89 -34.27
CA SER A 156 -25.69 14.51 -35.60
C SER A 156 -24.47 14.01 -36.39
N GLY A 157 -24.61 13.79 -37.70
CA GLY A 157 -23.58 13.14 -38.54
C GLY A 157 -22.29 13.92 -38.76
N HIS A 158 -21.83 14.72 -37.79
CA HIS A 158 -20.66 15.59 -37.86
C HIS A 158 -19.59 15.28 -36.80
N GLU A 159 -19.77 14.22 -36.00
CA GLU A 159 -18.78 13.75 -35.03
C GLU A 159 -18.16 12.41 -35.49
N PRO A 160 -16.83 12.25 -35.39
CA PRO A 160 -16.19 10.96 -35.67
C PRO A 160 -16.72 9.89 -34.69
N ALA A 161 -17.01 8.71 -35.23
CA ALA A 161 -17.64 7.63 -34.48
C ALA A 161 -16.71 7.09 -33.38
N GLU A 162 -17.03 7.39 -32.11
CA GLU A 162 -16.54 6.60 -30.97
C GLU A 162 -17.29 5.26 -30.92
N THR A 163 -16.53 4.17 -31.01
CA THR A 163 -17.00 2.79 -30.91
C THR A 163 -17.06 2.37 -29.43
N ASP A 164 -18.15 2.69 -28.75
CA ASP A 164 -18.47 2.10 -27.45
C ASP A 164 -19.46 0.94 -27.65
N ALA A 165 -18.92 -0.28 -27.71
CA ALA A 165 -19.71 -1.49 -27.59
C ALA A 165 -20.02 -1.73 -26.10
N THR A 166 -21.26 -1.44 -25.70
CA THR A 166 -21.79 -1.86 -24.40
C THR A 166 -22.10 -3.36 -24.44
N PRO A 167 -21.56 -4.19 -23.52
CA PRO A 167 -21.94 -5.59 -23.48
C PRO A 167 -23.33 -5.77 -22.85
N THR A 168 -24.20 -6.47 -23.56
CA THR A 168 -25.51 -6.97 -23.10
C THR A 168 -25.33 -7.91 -21.89
N PRO A 169 -26.16 -7.82 -20.84
CA PRO A 169 -26.09 -8.75 -19.72
C PRO A 169 -26.57 -10.15 -20.15
N SER A 170 -25.65 -11.13 -20.14
CA SER A 170 -26.00 -12.55 -20.24
C SER A 170 -26.63 -13.06 -18.94
N PRO A 171 -27.58 -14.01 -19.00
CA PRO A 171 -28.16 -14.62 -17.81
C PRO A 171 -27.09 -15.39 -17.03
N ARG A 172 -27.07 -15.17 -15.71
CA ARG A 172 -26.12 -15.77 -14.76
C ARG A 172 -26.50 -17.24 -14.51
N PRO A 173 -25.63 -18.23 -14.80
CA PRO A 173 -25.83 -19.60 -14.36
C PRO A 173 -25.70 -19.71 -12.84
N THR A 174 -26.36 -20.72 -12.26
CA THR A 174 -26.37 -21.03 -10.83
C THR A 174 -24.93 -21.12 -10.29
N PRO A 175 -24.56 -20.37 -9.24
CA PRO A 175 -23.17 -20.35 -8.80
C PRO A 175 -22.77 -21.72 -8.23
N PRO A 176 -21.59 -22.25 -8.60
CA PRO A 176 -21.00 -23.40 -7.91
C PRO A 176 -20.79 -23.08 -6.42
N PRO A 177 -20.62 -24.10 -5.56
CA PRO A 177 -20.31 -23.89 -4.15
C PRO A 177 -19.13 -22.93 -4.00
N THR A 178 -19.32 -21.90 -3.19
CA THR A 178 -18.31 -20.85 -3.00
C THR A 178 -17.14 -21.43 -2.21
N PRO A 179 -15.90 -21.38 -2.73
CA PRO A 179 -14.74 -21.91 -2.00
C PRO A 179 -14.50 -21.09 -0.72
N THR A 180 -13.84 -21.71 0.25
CA THR A 180 -13.35 -21.02 1.45
C THR A 180 -12.15 -20.14 1.11
N VAL A 181 -11.86 -19.13 1.93
CA VAL A 181 -10.66 -18.27 1.75
C VAL A 181 -9.37 -19.09 1.76
N GLN A 182 -9.31 -20.13 2.60
CA GLN A 182 -8.17 -21.06 2.65
C GLN A 182 -7.98 -21.79 1.32
N GLN A 183 -9.05 -22.32 0.73
CA GLN A 183 -8.97 -22.98 -0.59
C GLN A 183 -8.53 -22.02 -1.70
N VAL A 184 -8.93 -20.74 -1.64
CA VAL A 184 -8.44 -19.72 -2.59
C VAL A 184 -6.93 -19.50 -2.41
N PHE A 185 -6.47 -19.39 -1.17
CA PHE A 185 -5.05 -19.26 -0.87
C PHE A 185 -4.25 -20.48 -1.32
N ASP A 186 -4.70 -21.70 -1.01
CA ASP A 186 -4.01 -22.94 -1.40
C ASP A 186 -3.91 -23.05 -2.93
N LYS A 187 -4.99 -22.71 -3.65
CA LYS A 187 -4.98 -22.65 -5.12
C LYS A 187 -3.99 -21.61 -5.63
N TYR A 188 -3.96 -20.42 -5.04
CA TYR A 188 -3.02 -19.36 -5.42
C TYR A 188 -1.56 -19.78 -5.17
N VAL A 189 -1.26 -20.34 -3.99
CA VAL A 189 0.06 -20.85 -3.63
C VAL A 189 0.51 -21.92 -4.61
N ALA A 190 -0.37 -22.88 -4.95
CA ALA A 190 -0.07 -23.88 -5.97
C ALA A 190 0.20 -23.26 -7.35
N ALA A 191 -0.59 -22.25 -7.75
CA ALA A 191 -0.45 -21.56 -9.03
C ALA A 191 0.89 -20.83 -9.19
N VAL A 192 1.43 -20.28 -8.08
CA VAL A 192 2.72 -19.59 -8.09
C VAL A 192 3.93 -20.51 -7.88
N GLY A 193 3.74 -21.83 -7.73
CA GLY A 193 4.83 -22.81 -7.66
C GLY A 193 4.84 -23.67 -6.39
N GLY A 194 3.98 -23.39 -5.41
CA GLY A 194 3.85 -24.14 -4.16
C GLY A 194 4.85 -23.70 -3.09
N SER A 195 4.49 -23.91 -1.82
CA SER A 195 5.27 -23.48 -0.65
C SER A 195 6.69 -24.06 -0.63
N ASP A 196 6.84 -25.33 -1.06
CA ASP A 196 8.13 -26.02 -1.05
C ASP A 196 9.12 -25.46 -2.07
N ALA A 197 8.65 -25.00 -3.23
CA ALA A 197 9.52 -24.35 -4.22
C ALA A 197 9.99 -22.99 -3.71
N ILE A 198 9.07 -22.22 -3.13
CA ILE A 198 9.32 -20.87 -2.62
C ILE A 198 10.29 -20.90 -1.43
N ALA A 199 10.13 -21.87 -0.52
CA ALA A 199 10.95 -21.99 0.68
C ALA A 199 12.43 -22.36 0.40
N ARG A 200 12.75 -22.83 -0.82
CA ARG A 200 14.13 -23.17 -1.22
C ARG A 200 14.99 -21.93 -1.48
N PHE A 201 14.37 -20.78 -1.73
CA PHE A 201 15.09 -19.56 -2.06
C PHE A 201 15.40 -18.78 -0.79
N GLN A 202 16.68 -18.73 -0.43
CA GLN A 202 17.12 -17.96 0.75
C GLN A 202 17.29 -16.48 0.43
N THR A 203 17.67 -16.18 -0.81
CA THR A 203 17.93 -14.83 -1.31
C THR A 203 17.30 -14.68 -2.68
N THR A 204 16.83 -13.47 -2.98
CA THR A 204 16.34 -13.13 -4.32
C THR A 204 16.84 -11.75 -4.71
N VAL A 205 17.37 -11.63 -5.91
CA VAL A 205 17.75 -10.35 -6.54
C VAL A 205 16.82 -10.09 -7.71
N VAL A 206 16.16 -8.95 -7.69
CA VAL A 206 15.22 -8.48 -8.73
C VAL A 206 15.77 -7.21 -9.35
N LYS A 207 15.86 -7.17 -10.68
CA LYS A 207 16.25 -5.97 -11.43
C LYS A 207 15.15 -5.56 -12.38
N GLY A 208 14.97 -4.25 -12.54
CA GLY A 208 13.94 -3.72 -13.42
C GLY A 208 14.00 -2.21 -13.55
N THR A 209 12.92 -1.66 -14.09
CA THR A 209 12.67 -0.22 -14.14
C THR A 209 11.45 0.14 -13.31
N ARG A 210 11.51 1.30 -12.68
CA ARG A 210 10.43 1.94 -11.94
C ARG A 210 9.98 3.14 -12.77
N ASP A 211 8.93 2.94 -13.53
CA ASP A 211 8.32 3.94 -14.40
C ASP A 211 7.27 4.72 -13.61
N ALA A 212 7.67 5.89 -13.13
CA ALA A 212 6.81 6.82 -12.43
C ALA A 212 6.03 7.70 -13.42
N SER A 213 5.04 8.43 -12.91
CA SER A 213 4.33 9.44 -13.70
C SER A 213 5.26 10.49 -14.31
N GLN A 214 4.77 11.12 -15.38
CA GLN A 214 5.47 12.14 -16.18
C GLN A 214 6.65 11.60 -17.00
N GLY A 215 6.61 10.33 -17.41
CA GLY A 215 7.62 9.73 -18.30
C GLY A 215 8.97 9.45 -17.64
N ARG A 216 9.03 9.48 -16.30
CA ARG A 216 10.26 9.24 -15.55
C ARG A 216 10.46 7.74 -15.34
N SER A 217 11.58 7.21 -15.80
CA SER A 217 11.98 5.81 -15.62
C SER A 217 13.28 5.72 -14.84
N PHE A 218 13.29 4.94 -13.76
CA PHE A 218 14.47 4.76 -12.92
C PHE A 218 14.82 3.28 -12.81
N PRO A 219 16.04 2.84 -13.17
CA PRO A 219 16.44 1.47 -12.90
C PRO A 219 16.47 1.23 -11.40
N PHE A 220 16.11 0.01 -11.00
CA PHE A 220 16.22 -0.43 -9.63
C PHE A 220 16.79 -1.85 -9.56
N GLU A 221 17.44 -2.11 -8.43
CA GLU A 221 17.86 -3.44 -8.00
C GLU A 221 17.38 -3.64 -6.57
N ALA A 222 16.65 -4.72 -6.33
CA ALA A 222 16.14 -5.09 -5.03
C ALA A 222 16.67 -6.47 -4.64
N THR A 223 17.09 -6.61 -3.38
CA THR A 223 17.60 -7.85 -2.81
C THR A 223 16.80 -8.17 -1.56
N SER A 224 16.20 -9.35 -1.49
CA SER A 224 15.62 -9.89 -0.26
C SER A 224 16.43 -11.06 0.26
N LYS A 225 16.44 -11.23 1.59
CA LYS A 225 17.00 -12.41 2.26
C LYS A 225 16.12 -12.78 3.44
N GLY A 226 15.57 -13.99 3.43
CA GLY A 226 14.58 -14.40 4.43
C GLY A 226 13.33 -13.49 4.42
N ALA A 227 12.63 -13.46 5.55
CA ALA A 227 11.36 -12.72 5.68
C ALA A 227 11.51 -11.26 6.14
N ASP A 228 12.71 -10.85 6.54
CA ASP A 228 12.91 -9.62 7.30
C ASP A 228 14.10 -8.76 6.85
N LYS A 229 14.81 -9.17 5.78
CA LYS A 229 15.88 -8.35 5.17
C LYS A 229 15.54 -8.00 3.73
N PHE A 230 15.59 -6.71 3.44
CA PHE A 230 15.29 -6.16 2.13
C PHE A 230 16.17 -4.96 1.86
N LEU A 231 16.74 -4.87 0.67
CA LEU A 231 17.53 -3.74 0.21
C LEU A 231 17.01 -3.35 -1.16
N ILE A 232 16.77 -2.06 -1.40
CA ILE A 232 16.43 -1.55 -2.73
C ILE A 232 17.33 -0.37 -3.06
N VAL A 233 17.92 -0.42 -4.24
CA VAL A 233 18.76 0.62 -4.82
C VAL A 233 18.06 1.15 -6.06
N VAL A 234 17.87 2.46 -6.13
CA VAL A 234 17.27 3.16 -7.26
C VAL A 234 18.26 4.19 -7.76
N GLN A 235 18.59 4.17 -9.05
CA GLN A 235 19.42 5.21 -9.66
C GLN A 235 18.53 6.27 -10.29
N VAL A 236 18.67 7.51 -9.82
CA VAL A 236 17.94 8.65 -10.34
C VAL A 236 18.92 9.52 -11.14
N PRO A 237 18.71 9.71 -12.46
CA PRO A 237 19.52 10.62 -13.27
C PRO A 237 19.62 11.99 -12.61
N GLU A 238 20.82 12.58 -12.61
CA GLU A 238 21.16 13.89 -12.01
C GLU A 238 21.05 13.98 -10.47
N ALA A 239 20.17 13.20 -9.84
CA ALA A 239 19.97 13.21 -8.39
C ALA A 239 20.75 12.10 -7.64
N GLY A 240 21.39 11.17 -8.36
CA GLY A 240 22.27 10.14 -7.82
C GLY A 240 21.55 8.89 -7.30
N THR A 241 22.25 8.11 -6.48
CA THR A 241 21.77 6.81 -5.97
C THR A 241 20.97 6.97 -4.69
N PHE A 242 19.77 6.40 -4.66
CA PHE A 242 18.93 6.28 -3.49
C PHE A 242 18.92 4.81 -3.05
N THR A 243 19.20 4.58 -1.77
CA THR A 243 19.21 3.23 -1.20
C THR A 243 18.34 3.21 0.04
N GLN A 244 17.48 2.21 0.14
CA GLN A 244 16.69 1.93 1.33
C GLN A 244 16.93 0.49 1.76
N GLY A 245 17.10 0.28 3.06
CA GLY A 245 17.34 -1.03 3.64
C GLY A 245 16.41 -1.30 4.82
N LEU A 246 16.03 -2.57 4.94
CA LEU A 246 15.27 -3.17 6.03
C LEU A 246 16.15 -4.27 6.63
N ASN A 247 16.32 -4.25 7.95
CA ASN A 247 16.92 -5.34 8.70
C ASN A 247 16.07 -5.60 9.95
N GLY A 248 15.25 -6.64 9.92
CA GLY A 248 14.34 -6.99 10.99
C GLY A 248 13.25 -5.95 11.19
N ALA A 249 13.19 -5.39 12.39
CA ALA A 249 12.24 -4.36 12.78
C ALA A 249 12.60 -2.94 12.28
N SER A 250 13.86 -2.72 11.89
CA SER A 250 14.40 -1.39 11.58
C SER A 250 14.61 -1.19 10.08
N GLY A 251 14.63 0.07 9.66
CA GLY A 251 14.96 0.44 8.29
C GLY A 251 15.69 1.78 8.21
N TRP A 252 16.38 1.99 7.11
CA TRP A 252 17.21 3.17 6.86
C TRP A 252 17.10 3.63 5.40
N VAL A 253 17.48 4.88 5.17
CA VAL A 253 17.60 5.49 3.84
C VAL A 253 18.94 6.20 3.70
N LYS A 254 19.53 6.09 2.52
CA LYS A 254 20.72 6.81 2.08
C LYS A 254 20.43 7.46 0.73
N ASN A 255 20.79 8.73 0.60
CA ASN A 255 20.83 9.47 -0.66
C ASN A 255 22.16 10.24 -0.72
N PRO A 256 22.49 10.95 -1.83
CA PRO A 256 23.78 11.62 -1.93
C PRO A 256 24.04 12.72 -0.91
N ARG A 257 23.01 13.21 -0.21
CA ARG A 257 23.13 14.29 0.78
C ARG A 257 23.13 13.81 2.22
N THR A 258 22.44 12.71 2.51
CA THR A 258 22.09 12.31 3.88
C THR A 258 21.92 10.81 4.00
N GLN A 259 22.10 10.32 5.21
CA GLN A 259 21.75 8.96 5.61
C GLN A 259 21.12 8.98 6.99
N ARG A 260 19.99 8.29 7.16
CA ARG A 260 19.25 8.27 8.42
C ARG A 260 18.38 7.03 8.56
N ALA A 261 17.92 6.77 9.78
CA ALA A 261 16.83 5.84 10.03
C ALA A 261 15.52 6.31 9.36
N LEU A 262 14.71 5.35 8.95
CA LEU A 262 13.34 5.60 8.49
C LEU A 262 12.44 5.95 9.66
N ASN A 263 11.50 6.85 9.44
CA ASN A 263 10.40 7.05 10.36
C ASN A 263 9.36 5.90 10.21
N PRO A 264 8.37 5.77 11.11
CA PRO A 264 7.40 4.67 11.05
C PRO A 264 6.60 4.57 9.74
N ALA A 265 6.21 5.69 9.13
CA ALA A 265 5.47 5.69 7.87
C ALA A 265 6.35 5.21 6.71
N GLU A 266 7.57 5.73 6.61
CA GLU A 266 8.53 5.29 5.58
C GLU A 266 8.91 3.82 5.73
N LEU A 267 9.01 3.34 6.97
CA LEU A 267 9.27 1.92 7.25
C LEU A 267 8.12 1.03 6.76
N MET A 268 6.87 1.45 6.96
CA MET A 268 5.70 0.74 6.42
C MET A 268 5.71 0.71 4.90
N ASP A 269 6.03 1.83 4.25
CA ASP A 269 6.13 1.91 2.79
C ASP A 269 7.22 1.00 2.22
N LEU A 270 8.37 0.91 2.90
CA LEU A 270 9.45 0.01 2.51
C LEU A 270 9.05 -1.46 2.68
N ARG A 271 8.39 -1.82 3.79
CA ARG A 271 7.86 -3.18 4.01
C ARG A 271 6.87 -3.57 2.93
N ARG A 272 5.94 -2.67 2.61
CA ARG A 272 4.99 -2.88 1.52
C ARG A 272 5.69 -3.04 0.17
N THR A 273 6.76 -2.29 -0.08
CA THR A 273 7.58 -2.47 -1.30
C THR A 273 8.25 -3.84 -1.35
N ALA A 274 8.74 -4.35 -0.22
CA ALA A 274 9.29 -5.71 -0.14
C ALA A 274 8.21 -6.76 -0.43
N GLU A 275 7.04 -6.65 0.20
CA GLU A 275 5.89 -7.55 0.00
C GLU A 275 5.39 -7.58 -1.45
N LEU A 276 5.48 -6.46 -2.18
CA LEU A 276 5.14 -6.43 -3.61
C LEU A 276 6.08 -7.30 -4.47
N LEU A 277 7.35 -7.43 -4.05
CA LEU A 277 8.36 -8.21 -4.76
C LEU A 277 8.44 -9.66 -4.28
N ASP A 278 7.83 -10.00 -3.14
CA ASP A 278 7.69 -11.38 -2.66
C ASP A 278 6.82 -12.23 -3.58
N VAL A 279 7.05 -13.54 -3.59
CA VAL A 279 6.24 -14.48 -4.38
C VAL A 279 4.79 -14.51 -3.90
N ILE A 280 4.59 -14.68 -2.59
CA ILE A 280 3.26 -14.77 -1.96
C ILE A 280 2.77 -13.37 -1.57
N LYS A 281 1.79 -12.88 -2.34
CA LYS A 281 1.21 -11.53 -2.19
C LYS A 281 -0.10 -11.49 -1.39
N PHE A 282 -0.58 -12.65 -0.97
CA PHE A 282 -1.87 -12.82 -0.30
C PHE A 282 -1.72 -13.82 0.85
N LYS A 283 -2.27 -13.48 2.02
CA LYS A 283 -2.28 -14.35 3.21
C LYS A 283 -3.69 -14.29 3.83
N PRO A 284 -4.33 -15.44 4.13
CA PRO A 284 -5.64 -15.45 4.76
C PRO A 284 -5.65 -14.73 6.10
N THR A 285 -6.73 -13.97 6.36
CA THR A 285 -7.01 -13.37 7.66
C THR A 285 -8.43 -13.74 8.11
N ALA A 286 -8.71 -13.60 9.41
CA ALA A 286 -10.02 -13.92 9.98
C ALA A 286 -11.15 -12.98 9.48
N THR A 287 -10.80 -11.81 8.92
CA THR A 287 -11.74 -10.81 8.40
C THR A 287 -12.10 -11.02 6.93
N MET A 288 -11.32 -11.84 6.21
CA MET A 288 -11.53 -12.10 4.78
C MET A 288 -12.76 -12.96 4.50
N ARG A 289 -13.49 -12.64 3.45
CA ARG A 289 -14.65 -13.41 2.95
C ARG A 289 -14.63 -13.48 1.43
N VAL A 290 -15.05 -14.62 0.86
CA VAL A 290 -15.22 -14.75 -0.59
C VAL A 290 -16.52 -14.06 -1.00
N ALA A 291 -16.43 -13.06 -1.89
CA ALA A 291 -17.57 -12.31 -2.42
C ALA A 291 -18.15 -12.91 -3.73
N GLY A 292 -17.56 -14.02 -4.17
CA GLY A 292 -17.96 -14.78 -5.35
C GLY A 292 -17.25 -14.33 -6.63
N GLN A 293 -17.69 -14.89 -7.74
CA GLN A 293 -17.11 -14.63 -9.06
C GLN A 293 -17.59 -13.30 -9.64
N ARG A 294 -16.72 -12.65 -10.40
CA ARG A 294 -16.97 -11.41 -11.16
C ARG A 294 -16.26 -11.51 -12.50
N ARG A 295 -16.70 -10.71 -13.47
CA ARG A 295 -15.99 -10.55 -14.74
C ARG A 295 -15.04 -9.35 -14.63
N MET A 296 -13.81 -9.51 -15.11
CA MET A 296 -12.80 -8.47 -15.21
C MET A 296 -12.24 -8.47 -16.64
N GLY A 297 -12.80 -7.59 -17.48
CA GLY A 297 -12.59 -7.64 -18.93
C GLY A 297 -13.11 -8.95 -19.53
N GLU A 298 -12.22 -9.72 -20.12
CA GLU A 298 -12.53 -11.04 -20.70
C GLU A 298 -12.36 -12.19 -19.71
N ARG A 299 -11.78 -11.94 -18.53
CA ARG A 299 -11.47 -12.97 -17.54
C ARG A 299 -12.58 -13.11 -16.51
N GLU A 300 -12.83 -14.33 -16.07
CA GLU A 300 -13.58 -14.59 -14.84
C GLU A 300 -12.63 -14.61 -13.65
N VAL A 301 -12.96 -13.82 -12.62
CA VAL A 301 -12.16 -13.71 -11.40
C VAL A 301 -12.99 -14.05 -10.17
N LEU A 302 -12.36 -14.71 -9.21
CA LEU A 302 -12.90 -14.90 -7.87
C LEU A 302 -12.44 -13.76 -6.96
N VAL A 303 -13.37 -13.12 -6.26
CA VAL A 303 -13.06 -11.96 -5.42
C VAL A 303 -13.08 -12.36 -3.95
N VAL A 304 -11.97 -12.10 -3.25
CA VAL A 304 -11.91 -12.10 -1.78
C VAL A 304 -11.96 -10.66 -1.30
N VAL A 305 -12.82 -10.37 -0.33
CA VAL A 305 -12.95 -9.05 0.29
C VAL A 305 -12.38 -9.14 1.70
N ASP A 306 -11.54 -8.17 2.07
CA ASP A 306 -11.07 -7.98 3.43
C ASP A 306 -11.48 -6.62 3.98
N ARG A 307 -11.71 -6.57 5.29
CA ARG A 307 -11.93 -5.36 6.08
C ARG A 307 -11.01 -5.43 7.29
N PRO A 308 -9.70 -5.20 7.10
CA PRO A 308 -8.70 -5.45 8.14
C PRO A 308 -8.84 -4.50 9.33
N LYS A 309 -9.43 -3.31 9.11
CA LYS A 309 -9.78 -2.34 10.14
C LYS A 309 -10.91 -1.44 9.65
N GLU A 310 -11.49 -0.69 10.58
CA GLU A 310 -12.49 0.34 10.26
C GLU A 310 -11.96 1.32 9.20
N GLY A 311 -12.80 1.66 8.24
CA GLY A 311 -12.47 2.57 7.15
C GLY A 311 -11.53 2.01 6.07
N VAL A 312 -11.13 0.72 6.13
CA VAL A 312 -10.31 0.11 5.07
C VAL A 312 -11.02 -1.10 4.48
N THR A 313 -11.23 -1.09 3.17
CA THR A 313 -11.75 -2.23 2.42
C THR A 313 -10.76 -2.64 1.34
N GLN A 314 -10.36 -3.91 1.34
CA GLN A 314 -9.52 -4.48 0.29
C GLN A 314 -10.28 -5.53 -0.53
N ARG A 315 -9.96 -5.64 -1.81
CA ARG A 315 -10.47 -6.70 -2.69
C ARG A 315 -9.31 -7.32 -3.45
N PHE A 316 -9.22 -8.64 -3.40
CA PHE A 316 -8.23 -9.45 -4.08
C PHE A 316 -8.93 -10.21 -5.21
N PHE A 317 -8.43 -10.06 -6.43
CA PHE A 317 -9.04 -10.61 -7.64
C PHE A 317 -8.15 -11.74 -8.17
N PHE A 318 -8.59 -12.98 -8.00
CA PHE A 318 -7.88 -14.17 -8.46
C PHE A 318 -8.46 -14.63 -9.78
N ASP A 319 -7.60 -14.89 -10.76
CA ASP A 319 -7.99 -15.52 -12.02
C ASP A 319 -8.63 -16.89 -11.75
N SER A 320 -9.87 -17.11 -12.21
CA SER A 320 -10.61 -18.31 -11.85
C SER A 320 -10.03 -19.58 -12.48
N GLN A 321 -9.34 -19.44 -13.63
CA GLN A 321 -8.73 -20.56 -14.34
C GLN A 321 -7.39 -20.92 -13.70
N THR A 322 -6.47 -19.95 -13.67
CA THR A 322 -5.08 -20.17 -13.25
C THR A 322 -4.87 -20.11 -11.74
N GLY A 323 -5.73 -19.41 -10.99
CA GLY A 323 -5.55 -19.15 -9.57
C GLY A 323 -4.59 -18.00 -9.23
N LEU A 324 -4.01 -17.34 -10.23
CA LEU A 324 -3.09 -16.22 -10.03
C LEU A 324 -3.82 -14.97 -9.50
N LEU A 325 -3.19 -14.25 -8.57
CA LEU A 325 -3.68 -12.94 -8.11
C LEU A 325 -3.41 -11.89 -9.19
N LEU A 326 -4.46 -11.29 -9.75
CA LEU A 326 -4.33 -10.30 -10.83
C LEU A 326 -4.38 -8.87 -10.32
N ARG A 327 -5.17 -8.61 -9.27
CA ARG A 327 -5.40 -7.27 -8.77
C ARG A 327 -5.66 -7.25 -7.27
N ILE A 328 -5.20 -6.18 -6.62
CA ILE A 328 -5.67 -5.74 -5.31
C ILE A 328 -6.24 -4.35 -5.46
N THR A 329 -7.47 -4.11 -4.97
CA THR A 329 -7.96 -2.74 -4.76
C THR A 329 -8.08 -2.47 -3.28
N THR A 330 -7.61 -1.30 -2.85
CA THR A 330 -7.75 -0.80 -1.49
C THR A 330 -8.56 0.49 -1.55
N VAL A 331 -9.56 0.61 -0.69
CA VAL A 331 -10.29 1.85 -0.45
C VAL A 331 -10.08 2.21 1.01
N THR A 332 -9.53 3.40 1.25
CA THR A 332 -9.34 3.95 2.60
C THR A 332 -10.25 5.16 2.77
N ASP A 333 -11.18 5.08 3.71
CA ASP A 333 -12.08 6.17 4.05
C ASP A 333 -11.29 7.31 4.71
N THR A 334 -11.64 8.55 4.34
CA THR A 334 -11.14 9.76 5.00
C THR A 334 -12.31 10.63 5.44
N VAL A 335 -12.01 11.74 6.09
CA VAL A 335 -13.02 12.71 6.52
C VAL A 335 -13.87 13.20 5.33
N LEU A 336 -13.27 13.42 4.17
CA LEU A 336 -13.97 14.02 3.02
C LEU A 336 -14.34 13.02 1.93
N ASN A 337 -13.37 12.24 1.44
CA ASN A 337 -13.57 11.30 0.33
C ASN A 337 -12.80 9.99 0.58
N PRO A 338 -13.31 8.83 0.14
CA PRO A 338 -12.50 7.62 0.12
C PRO A 338 -11.34 7.75 -0.86
N ILE A 339 -10.15 7.27 -0.48
CA ILE A 339 -8.95 7.22 -1.32
C ILE A 339 -8.85 5.82 -1.94
N PRO A 340 -9.04 5.68 -3.26
CA PRO A 340 -8.82 4.41 -3.95
C PRO A 340 -7.35 4.21 -4.31
N GLU A 341 -6.94 2.96 -4.25
CA GLU A 341 -5.64 2.49 -4.71
C GLU A 341 -5.82 1.15 -5.41
N GLN A 342 -5.08 0.93 -6.49
CA GLN A 342 -5.10 -0.30 -7.26
C GLN A 342 -3.69 -0.80 -7.49
N LEU A 343 -3.48 -2.09 -7.26
CA LEU A 343 -2.29 -2.83 -7.62
C LEU A 343 -2.68 -3.88 -8.66
N ASP A 344 -2.05 -3.85 -9.82
CA ASP A 344 -2.16 -4.88 -10.86
C ASP A 344 -0.89 -5.71 -10.95
N PHE A 345 -1.07 -7.01 -11.14
CA PHE A 345 -0.02 -7.99 -11.36
C PHE A 345 -0.21 -8.61 -12.74
N GLU A 346 0.73 -8.34 -13.63
CA GLU A 346 0.67 -8.68 -15.03
C GLU A 346 1.95 -9.43 -15.44
N ASP A 347 1.91 -10.09 -16.61
CA ASP A 347 3.05 -10.82 -17.18
C ASP A 347 3.70 -11.81 -16.19
N TYR A 348 2.90 -12.75 -15.69
CA TYR A 348 3.42 -13.82 -14.83
C TYR A 348 4.36 -14.73 -15.62
N ARG A 349 5.62 -14.83 -15.18
CA ARG A 349 6.63 -15.69 -15.78
C ARG A 349 7.18 -16.69 -14.78
N ASP A 350 7.59 -17.83 -15.29
CA ASP A 350 8.24 -18.89 -14.51
C ASP A 350 9.73 -18.58 -14.34
N VAL A 351 10.20 -18.61 -13.10
CA VAL A 351 11.62 -18.49 -12.74
C VAL A 351 11.91 -19.62 -11.76
N GLU A 352 12.66 -20.62 -12.23
CA GLU A 352 13.08 -21.78 -11.42
C GLU A 352 11.91 -22.50 -10.72
N GLY A 353 10.75 -22.62 -11.39
CA GLY A 353 9.57 -23.30 -10.86
C GLY A 353 8.64 -22.43 -10.01
N VAL A 354 8.92 -21.13 -9.89
CA VAL A 354 8.06 -20.17 -9.21
C VAL A 354 7.58 -19.09 -10.18
N LYS A 355 6.28 -18.77 -10.14
CA LYS A 355 5.69 -17.73 -10.99
C LYS A 355 5.67 -16.38 -10.30
N LEU A 356 6.26 -15.38 -10.95
CA LEU A 356 6.33 -14.01 -10.49
C LEU A 356 5.73 -13.06 -11.55
N PRO A 357 5.01 -12.01 -11.15
CA PRO A 357 4.57 -10.98 -12.09
C PRO A 357 5.77 -10.14 -12.50
N PHE A 358 6.01 -10.01 -13.80
CA PHE A 358 7.08 -9.16 -14.33
C PHE A 358 6.64 -7.71 -14.53
N VAL A 359 5.34 -7.43 -14.42
CA VAL A 359 4.79 -6.08 -14.43
C VAL A 359 3.90 -5.88 -13.20
N ILE A 360 4.26 -4.90 -12.37
CA ILE A 360 3.49 -4.52 -11.18
C ILE A 360 3.10 -3.05 -11.28
N ARG A 361 1.81 -2.75 -11.41
CA ARG A 361 1.31 -1.38 -11.57
C ARG A 361 0.58 -0.94 -10.32
N LEU A 362 1.10 0.09 -9.65
CA LEU A 362 0.41 0.83 -8.61
C LEU A 362 -0.24 2.06 -9.23
N SER A 363 -1.56 2.14 -9.13
CA SER A 363 -2.36 3.29 -9.50
C SER A 363 -2.96 3.94 -8.26
N ASN A 364 -2.74 5.24 -8.10
CA ASN A 364 -3.21 6.04 -6.98
C ASN A 364 -3.82 7.34 -7.50
N ILE A 365 -4.80 7.90 -6.78
CA ILE A 365 -5.40 9.20 -7.10
C ILE A 365 -4.35 10.33 -7.10
N ASP A 366 -3.32 10.19 -6.27
CA ASP A 366 -2.10 10.95 -6.38
C ASP A 366 -1.22 10.34 -7.49
N THR A 367 -1.28 10.96 -8.66
CA THR A 367 -0.53 10.52 -9.84
C THR A 367 0.97 10.50 -9.60
N TYR A 368 1.52 11.24 -8.63
CA TYR A 368 2.96 11.19 -8.31
C TYR A 368 3.38 9.83 -7.74
N TYR A 369 2.49 9.17 -6.98
CA TYR A 369 2.73 7.86 -6.39
C TYR A 369 2.35 6.70 -7.32
N SER A 370 1.70 6.99 -8.45
CA SER A 370 1.44 5.97 -9.47
C SER A 370 2.76 5.55 -10.14
N VAL A 371 2.98 4.23 -10.18
CA VAL A 371 4.24 3.65 -10.64
C VAL A 371 4.02 2.28 -11.26
N THR A 372 4.68 2.03 -12.39
CA THR A 372 4.81 0.69 -12.96
C THR A 372 6.22 0.17 -12.68
N ARG A 373 6.33 -1.03 -12.13
CA ARG A 373 7.59 -1.74 -12.00
C ARG A 373 7.65 -2.79 -13.10
N ASN A 374 8.57 -2.60 -14.04
CA ASN A 374 8.87 -3.57 -15.09
C ASN A 374 10.11 -4.36 -14.70
N ILE A 375 9.90 -5.57 -14.21
CA ILE A 375 10.97 -6.51 -13.83
C ILE A 375 11.53 -7.11 -15.11
N ARG A 376 12.86 -7.20 -15.18
CA ARG A 376 13.59 -7.78 -16.31
C ARG A 376 14.37 -9.02 -15.94
N GLU A 377 14.81 -9.10 -14.70
CA GLU A 377 15.63 -10.21 -14.21
C GLU A 377 15.23 -10.53 -12.77
N VAL A 378 15.11 -11.83 -12.49
CA VAL A 378 14.99 -12.39 -11.15
C VAL A 378 16.03 -13.48 -11.03
N ARG A 379 16.83 -13.45 -9.96
CA ARG A 379 17.81 -14.48 -9.62
C ARG A 379 17.61 -14.93 -8.19
N HIS A 380 17.49 -16.23 -7.98
CA HIS A 380 17.40 -16.81 -6.64
C HIS A 380 18.77 -17.30 -6.15
N ASN A 381 18.90 -17.44 -4.83
CA ASN A 381 20.07 -17.98 -4.15
C ASN A 381 21.40 -17.30 -4.52
N VAL A 382 21.36 -16.02 -4.89
CA VAL A 382 22.55 -15.18 -5.08
C VAL A 382 23.26 -15.05 -3.72
N PRO A 383 24.58 -15.34 -3.62
CA PRO A 383 25.33 -15.15 -2.40
C PRO A 383 25.34 -13.68 -1.99
N VAL A 384 24.84 -13.39 -0.79
CA VAL A 384 24.83 -12.03 -0.25
C VAL A 384 25.20 -11.99 1.24
N GLU A 385 26.03 -11.01 1.60
CA GLU A 385 26.45 -10.78 2.98
C GLU A 385 25.36 -10.07 3.78
N ASP A 386 25.17 -10.46 5.04
CA ASP A 386 24.16 -9.84 5.92
C ASP A 386 24.39 -8.34 6.13
N LYS A 387 25.67 -7.92 6.13
CA LYS A 387 26.08 -6.54 6.38
C LYS A 387 25.55 -5.55 5.34
N GLN A 388 25.19 -6.01 4.14
CA GLN A 388 24.64 -5.11 3.10
C GLN A 388 23.27 -4.53 3.48
N PHE A 389 22.53 -5.20 4.39
CA PHE A 389 21.22 -4.75 4.86
C PHE A 389 21.33 -3.79 6.03
N ASP A 390 22.52 -3.67 6.64
CA ASP A 390 22.79 -2.71 7.69
C ASP A 390 22.96 -1.31 7.12
N MET A 391 22.60 -0.32 7.93
CA MET A 391 22.89 1.06 7.60
C MET A 391 24.42 1.22 7.54
N PRO A 392 25.00 1.68 6.41
CA PRO A 392 26.45 1.75 6.28
C PRO A 392 27.03 2.77 7.28
N PRO A 393 28.31 2.66 7.66
CA PRO A 393 28.93 3.64 8.54
C PRO A 393 28.84 5.05 7.93
N ALA A 394 28.66 6.06 8.78
CA ALA A 394 28.62 7.46 8.33
C ALA A 394 29.92 7.81 7.59
N PRO A 395 29.85 8.58 6.49
CA PRO A 395 31.07 9.06 5.85
C PRO A 395 31.90 9.87 6.86
N PRO A 396 33.24 9.77 6.84
CA PRO A 396 34.10 10.55 7.73
C PRO A 396 33.80 12.04 7.56
N ALA A 397 33.74 12.78 8.68
CA ALA A 397 33.48 14.21 8.65
C ALA A 397 34.56 14.90 7.79
N THR A 398 34.15 15.51 6.68
CA THR A 398 35.05 16.36 5.91
C THR A 398 35.35 17.59 6.75
N LEU A 399 36.56 17.66 7.32
CA LEU A 399 37.07 18.89 7.92
C LEU A 399 36.98 20.00 6.86
N PRO A 400 36.51 21.22 7.21
CA PRO A 400 36.52 22.33 6.28
C PRO A 400 37.96 22.54 5.80
N LYS A 401 38.13 22.61 4.48
CA LYS A 401 39.42 22.91 3.85
C LYS A 401 39.84 24.32 4.32
N PRO A 402 41.09 24.51 4.81
CA PRO A 402 41.54 25.78 5.38
C PRO A 402 41.49 26.94 4.38
#